data_AF-A0A7K2ZGC9-F1
#
_entry.id   AF-A0A7K2ZGC9-F1
#
_cell.length_a   1.000
_cell.length_b   1.000
_cell.length_c   1.000
_cell.angle_alpha   90.00
_cell.angle_beta   90.00
_cell.angle_gamma   90.00
#
_symmetry.space_group_name_H-M   'P 1'
#
loop_
_entity.id
_entity.type
_entity.pdbx_description
1 polymer ?
#
loop_
_entity_poly.entity_id
_entity_poly.type
_entity_poly.pdbx_seq_one_letter_code
_entity_poly.pdbx_strand_id
1 'polypeptide(L)'
;MAKSPVEITTQLSMAEAADVFREAMRVSWWSEHVTGAGTTFEQPSGSVFDTVAEDRPDFVVMALLGGRGAGIQKSAVHMYMWNRGPNREIMLGVGRNLGSFGIKANRKIRRYVDALADLDPSMEYSGI
;
A
#
# COMPACT_ATOMS: atom_id res chain seq x y z
N MET A 1 5.02 17.69 1.62
CA MET A 1 5.35 16.53 2.48
C MET A 1 4.05 15.75 2.62
N ALA A 2 3.93 14.56 2.03
CA ALA A 2 2.69 13.78 2.13
C ALA A 2 2.50 13.38 3.60
N LYS A 3 1.33 13.70 4.18
CA LYS A 3 0.99 13.34 5.54
C LYS A 3 0.40 11.92 5.49
N SER A 4 1.25 10.89 5.62
CA SER A 4 0.70 9.55 5.91
C SER A 4 -0.07 9.61 7.25
N PRO A 5 -1.25 8.97 7.33
CA PRO A 5 -1.84 8.05 6.36
C PRO A 5 -2.62 8.72 5.21
N VAL A 6 -2.69 8.04 4.06
CA VAL A 6 -3.61 8.37 2.94
C VAL A 6 -4.86 7.53 3.13
N GLU A 7 -6.03 8.17 3.12
CA GLU A 7 -7.33 7.54 3.28
C GLU A 7 -8.08 7.61 1.95
N ILE A 8 -8.74 6.53 1.54
CA ILE A 8 -9.44 6.42 0.26
C ILE A 8 -10.78 5.73 0.48
N THR A 9 -11.82 6.24 -0.17
CA THR A 9 -13.13 5.59 -0.29
C THR A 9 -13.38 5.27 -1.75
N THR A 10 -13.70 4.01 -2.08
CA THR A 10 -13.93 3.56 -3.46
C THR A 10 -15.11 2.57 -3.53
N GLN A 11 -15.78 2.51 -4.68
CA GLN A 11 -16.81 1.52 -4.98
C GLN A 11 -16.24 0.21 -5.55
N LEU A 12 -14.95 0.18 -5.90
CA LEU A 12 -14.31 -1.04 -6.38
C LEU A 12 -14.41 -2.17 -5.36
N SER A 13 -14.45 -3.40 -5.86
CA SER A 13 -14.36 -4.56 -5.01
C SER A 13 -12.99 -4.64 -4.33
N MET A 14 -12.93 -5.34 -3.21
CA MET A 14 -11.68 -5.59 -2.50
C MET A 14 -10.62 -6.28 -3.39
N ALA A 15 -11.05 -7.18 -4.27
CA ALA A 15 -10.17 -7.88 -5.18
C ALA A 15 -9.57 -6.93 -6.22
N GLU A 16 -10.38 -6.08 -6.85
CA GLU A 16 -9.92 -5.09 -7.83
C GLU A 16 -8.95 -4.09 -7.19
N ALA A 17 -9.29 -3.53 -6.03
CA ALA A 17 -8.42 -2.61 -5.32
C ALA A 17 -7.07 -3.27 -4.95
N ALA A 18 -7.09 -4.53 -4.47
CA ALA A 18 -5.87 -5.27 -4.15
C ALA A 18 -5.02 -5.58 -5.39
N ASP A 19 -5.63 -5.87 -6.53
CA ASP A 19 -4.92 -6.12 -7.79
C ASP A 19 -4.25 -4.85 -8.33
N VAL A 20 -4.95 -3.72 -8.28
CA VAL A 20 -4.38 -2.41 -8.64
C VAL A 20 -3.23 -2.06 -7.70
N PHE A 21 -3.35 -2.35 -6.41
CA PHE A 21 -2.28 -2.15 -5.42
C PHE A 21 -1.04 -2.97 -5.76
N ARG A 22 -1.24 -4.26 -6.05
CA ARG A 22 -0.16 -5.18 -6.43
C ARG A 22 0.60 -4.66 -7.65
N GLU A 23 -0.09 -4.20 -8.68
CA GLU A 23 0.54 -3.70 -9.90
C GLU A 23 1.21 -2.33 -9.69
N ALA A 24 0.59 -1.43 -8.92
CA ALA A 24 1.19 -0.15 -8.59
C ALA A 24 2.54 -0.34 -7.85
N MET A 25 2.58 -1.24 -6.87
CA MET A 25 3.73 -1.50 -5.99
C MET A 25 4.88 -2.29 -6.64
N ARG A 26 4.64 -3.01 -7.74
CA ARG A 26 5.70 -3.72 -8.48
C ARG A 26 6.80 -2.79 -8.96
N VAL A 27 8.05 -3.12 -8.64
CA VAL A 27 9.24 -2.49 -9.25
C VAL A 27 9.42 -3.01 -10.67
N SER A 28 10.07 -2.21 -11.54
CA SER A 28 10.19 -2.56 -12.96
C SER A 28 10.95 -3.88 -13.15
N TRP A 29 10.56 -4.66 -14.15
CA TRP A 29 11.23 -5.92 -14.52
C TRP A 29 12.75 -5.78 -14.68
N TRP A 30 13.20 -4.64 -15.20
CA TRP A 30 14.62 -4.31 -15.34
C TRP A 30 15.32 -4.15 -13.98
N SER A 31 14.66 -3.54 -12.99
CA SER A 31 15.21 -3.43 -11.63
C SER A 31 15.29 -4.79 -10.95
N GLU A 32 14.30 -5.64 -11.19
CA GLU A 32 14.23 -6.99 -10.65
C GLU A 32 15.37 -7.87 -11.19
N HIS A 33 15.64 -7.83 -12.50
CA HIS A 33 16.71 -8.62 -13.13
C HIS A 33 18.12 -8.09 -12.86
N VAL A 34 18.32 -6.76 -12.88
CA VAL A 34 19.67 -6.17 -12.82
C VAL A 34 20.16 -6.01 -11.38
N THR A 35 19.27 -5.66 -10.45
CA THR A 35 19.65 -5.35 -9.05
C THR A 35 19.18 -6.41 -8.06
N GLY A 36 18.42 -7.41 -8.50
CA GLY A 36 17.75 -8.37 -7.61
C GLY A 36 16.70 -7.71 -6.71
N ALA A 37 16.31 -6.47 -7.00
CA ALA A 37 15.32 -5.71 -6.25
C ALA A 37 13.91 -5.97 -6.78
N GLY A 38 13.18 -6.83 -6.07
CA GLY A 38 11.76 -7.11 -6.29
C GLY A 38 10.84 -6.47 -5.24
N THR A 39 9.53 -6.64 -5.43
CA THR A 39 8.51 -6.32 -4.43
C THR A 39 8.02 -7.61 -3.80
N THR A 40 8.04 -7.70 -2.47
CA THR A 40 7.45 -8.83 -1.73
C THR A 40 6.16 -8.36 -1.05
N PHE A 41 5.13 -9.20 -1.06
CA PHE A 41 3.84 -8.92 -0.41
C PHE A 41 3.68 -9.87 0.77
N GLU A 42 3.42 -9.32 1.95
CA GLU A 42 3.29 -10.07 3.20
C GLU A 42 2.05 -9.58 3.95
N GLN A 43 1.37 -10.47 4.66
CA GLN A 43 0.39 -10.04 5.65
C GLN A 43 1.16 -9.49 6.86
N PRO A 44 0.97 -8.23 7.28
CA PRO A 44 1.66 -7.73 8.46
C PRO A 44 1.17 -8.52 9.69
N SER A 45 2.12 -9.09 10.43
CA SER A 45 1.83 -9.88 11.62
C SER A 45 2.04 -9.07 12.90
N GLY A 46 1.07 -9.15 13.81
CA GLY A 46 1.31 -8.96 15.24
C GLY A 46 1.09 -7.55 15.78
N SER A 47 -0.05 -7.36 16.43
CA SER A 47 -0.22 -6.49 17.59
C SER A 47 -1.04 -7.24 18.64
N VAL A 48 -0.64 -7.12 19.91
CA VAL A 48 -1.46 -7.62 21.05
C VAL A 48 -2.84 -6.95 21.11
N PHE A 49 -3.00 -5.81 20.43
CA PHE A 49 -4.25 -5.08 20.31
C PHE A 49 -5.08 -5.48 19.09
N ASP A 50 -4.54 -6.29 18.17
CA ASP A 50 -5.30 -6.80 17.01
C ASP A 50 -6.53 -7.57 17.48
N THR A 51 -6.48 -8.20 18.66
CA THR A 51 -7.61 -8.91 19.24
C THR A 51 -8.63 -8.03 19.97
N VAL A 52 -8.32 -6.74 20.19
CA VAL A 52 -9.14 -5.81 20.98
C VAL A 52 -9.77 -4.72 20.11
N ALA A 53 -9.30 -4.56 18.87
CA ALA A 53 -9.90 -3.61 17.93
C ALA A 53 -11.33 -4.02 17.55
N GLU A 54 -12.29 -3.13 17.82
CA GLU A 54 -13.72 -3.30 17.50
C GLU A 54 -13.98 -3.17 15.99
N ASP A 55 -13.14 -2.44 15.26
CA ASP A 55 -13.29 -2.19 13.83
C ASP A 55 -12.05 -2.66 13.04
N ARG A 56 -11.91 -3.97 12.90
CA ARG A 56 -10.76 -4.57 12.21
C ARG A 56 -10.90 -4.47 10.70
N PRO A 57 -9.80 -4.24 9.97
CA PRO A 57 -9.80 -4.34 8.52
C PRO A 57 -10.07 -5.79 8.10
N ASP A 58 -10.92 -5.97 7.09
CA ASP A 58 -11.16 -7.29 6.49
C ASP A 58 -9.97 -7.78 5.65
N PHE A 59 -9.13 -6.85 5.18
CA PHE A 59 -7.95 -7.15 4.39
C PHE A 59 -6.76 -6.28 4.78
N VAL A 60 -5.58 -6.91 4.91
CA VAL A 60 -4.33 -6.20 5.20
C VAL A 60 -3.17 -6.80 4.40
N VAL A 61 -2.37 -5.93 3.79
CA VAL A 61 -1.13 -6.32 3.11
C VAL A 61 -0.03 -5.28 3.31
N MET A 62 1.21 -5.76 3.37
CA MET A 62 2.43 -4.96 3.38
C MET A 62 3.23 -5.26 2.11
N ALA A 63 3.53 -4.23 1.32
CA ALA A 63 4.43 -4.30 0.18
C ALA A 63 5.83 -3.83 0.59
N LEU A 64 6.79 -4.76 0.60
CA LEU A 64 8.20 -4.49 0.82
C LEU A 64 8.88 -4.16 -0.51
N LEU A 65 9.33 -2.92 -0.65
CA LEU A 65 9.98 -2.39 -1.85
C LEU A 65 11.50 -2.45 -1.65
N GLY A 66 12.19 -3.37 -2.33
CA GLY A 66 13.66 -3.52 -2.27
C GLY A 66 14.11 -4.96 -2.00
N GLY A 67 15.11 -5.41 -2.76
CA GLY A 67 15.55 -6.82 -2.88
C GLY A 67 16.30 -7.43 -1.71
N ARG A 68 16.68 -8.71 -1.89
CA ARG A 68 17.39 -9.56 -0.91
C ARG A 68 18.77 -9.02 -0.57
N GLY A 69 19.02 -8.87 0.73
CA GLY A 69 20.32 -8.49 1.31
C GLY A 69 20.11 -7.71 2.60
N ALA A 70 20.81 -8.07 3.68
CA ALA A 70 20.68 -7.41 4.99
C ALA A 70 21.08 -5.91 4.97
N GLY A 71 21.70 -5.43 3.89
CA GLY A 71 22.10 -4.03 3.69
C GLY A 71 21.34 -3.28 2.59
N ILE A 72 20.38 -3.89 1.89
CA ILE A 72 19.55 -3.18 0.90
C ILE A 72 18.42 -2.49 1.63
N GLN A 73 18.35 -1.17 1.49
CA GLN A 73 17.33 -0.33 2.10
C GLN A 73 15.95 -0.65 1.53
N LYS A 74 15.00 -1.01 2.40
CA LYS A 74 13.63 -1.39 2.05
C LYS A 74 12.65 -0.32 2.49
N SER A 75 11.75 0.10 1.61
CA SER A 75 10.55 0.87 2.00
C SER A 75 9.38 -0.09 2.16
N ALA A 76 8.51 0.14 3.14
CA ALA A 76 7.29 -0.64 3.31
C ALA A 76 6.06 0.24 3.08
N VAL A 77 5.11 -0.23 2.25
CA VAL A 77 3.78 0.38 2.11
C VAL A 77 2.76 -0.61 2.67
N HIS A 78 2.00 -0.16 3.65
CA HIS A 78 0.90 -0.91 4.24
C HIS A 78 -0.40 -0.47 3.58
N MET A 79 -1.27 -1.45 3.29
CA MET A 79 -2.64 -1.23 2.90
C MET A 79 -3.55 -1.98 3.87
N TYR A 80 -4.48 -1.25 4.46
CA TYR A 80 -5.57 -1.75 5.29
C TYR A 80 -6.87 -1.44 4.56
N MET A 81 -7.82 -2.37 4.56
CA MET A 81 -9.08 -2.19 3.85
C MET A 81 -10.26 -2.75 4.64
N TRP A 82 -11.33 -1.97 4.70
CA TRP A 82 -12.60 -2.32 5.33
C TRP A 82 -13.71 -2.38 4.28
N ASN A 83 -14.60 -3.35 4.42
CA ASN A 83 -15.78 -3.50 3.60
C ASN A 83 -16.97 -2.78 4.27
N ARG A 84 -17.38 -1.64 3.72
CA ARG A 84 -18.51 -0.84 4.24
C ARG A 84 -19.78 -1.02 3.42
N GLY A 85 -19.96 -2.17 2.77
CA GLY A 85 -21.13 -2.47 1.95
C GLY A 85 -20.92 -2.02 0.50
N PRO A 86 -21.55 -0.93 0.02
CA PRO A 86 -21.32 -0.42 -1.33
C PRO A 86 -19.91 0.15 -1.53
N ASN A 87 -19.25 0.62 -0.46
CA ASN A 87 -17.94 1.27 -0.53
C ASN A 87 -16.87 0.52 0.28
N ARG A 88 -15.61 0.73 -0.09
CA ARG A 88 -14.39 0.21 0.58
C ARG A 88 -13.63 1.39 1.11
N GLU A 89 -13.32 1.35 2.39
CA GLU A 89 -12.39 2.28 3.01
C GLU A 89 -11.01 1.65 2.96
N ILE A 90 -10.03 2.39 2.44
CA ILE A 90 -8.65 1.96 2.30
C ILE A 90 -7.76 2.96 3.01
N MET A 91 -6.88 2.48 3.87
CA MET A 91 -5.85 3.29 4.51
C MET A 91 -4.48 2.83 4.06
N LEU A 92 -3.67 3.77 3.57
CA LEU A 92 -2.30 3.54 3.14
C LEU A 92 -1.32 4.22 4.08
N GLY A 93 -0.35 3.45 4.58
CA GLY A 93 0.71 3.94 5.44
C GLY A 93 2.09 3.58 4.91
N VAL A 94 3.09 4.42 5.19
CA VAL A 94 4.50 4.05 4.97
C VAL A 94 5.07 3.59 6.31
N GLY A 95 5.58 2.36 6.38
CA GLY A 95 6.22 1.83 7.59
C GLY A 95 7.47 2.66 7.93
N ARG A 96 7.62 3.09 9.19
CA ARG A 96 8.75 3.95 9.62
C ARG A 96 10.10 3.20 9.48
N ASN A 97 10.97 3.63 8.56
CA ASN A 97 12.16 4.44 8.87
C ASN A 97 13.09 4.71 7.66
N LEU A 98 13.73 5.88 7.74
CA LEU A 98 14.87 6.46 6.98
C LEU A 98 14.50 7.42 5.83
N GLY A 99 15.16 8.59 5.80
CA GLY A 99 14.82 9.82 5.07
C GLY A 99 14.35 9.71 3.61
N SER A 100 15.27 9.62 2.63
CA SER A 100 14.95 9.72 1.18
C SER A 100 14.03 8.60 0.65
N PHE A 101 13.73 7.59 1.48
CA PHE A 101 12.95 6.40 1.15
C PHE A 101 11.44 6.62 1.15
N GLY A 102 10.97 7.66 1.86
CA GLY A 102 9.57 8.10 1.79
C GLY A 102 9.18 8.58 0.38
N ILE A 103 10.13 9.07 -0.42
CA ILE A 103 9.84 9.59 -1.77
C ILE A 103 9.42 8.47 -2.72
N LYS A 104 10.09 7.31 -2.68
CA LYS A 104 9.74 6.16 -3.55
C LYS A 104 8.39 5.57 -3.16
N ALA A 105 8.15 5.38 -1.86
CA ALA A 105 6.88 4.91 -1.34
C ALA A 105 5.72 5.86 -1.69
N ASN A 106 5.92 7.17 -1.50
CA ASN A 106 4.91 8.17 -1.86
C ASN A 106 4.61 8.22 -3.36
N ARG A 107 5.62 8.05 -4.23
CA ARG A 107 5.40 7.94 -5.67
C ARG A 107 4.55 6.72 -6.03
N LYS A 108 4.79 5.59 -5.35
CA LYS A 108 4.01 4.36 -5.53
C LYS A 108 2.57 4.51 -5.02
N ILE A 109 2.38 5.16 -3.88
CA ILE A 109 1.05 5.51 -3.35
C ILE A 109 0.31 6.41 -4.34
N ARG A 110 0.94 7.47 -4.87
CA ARG A 110 0.30 8.33 -5.90
C ARG A 110 -0.11 7.54 -7.13
N ARG A 111 0.79 6.71 -7.68
CA ARG A 111 0.47 5.84 -8.82
C ARG A 111 -0.74 4.93 -8.54
N TYR A 112 -0.86 4.42 -7.31
CA TYR A 112 -2.00 3.62 -6.90
C TYR A 112 -3.29 4.45 -6.86
N VAL A 113 -3.25 5.64 -6.27
CA VAL A 113 -4.40 6.57 -6.23
C VAL A 113 -4.83 6.97 -7.64
N ASP A 114 -3.88 7.31 -8.52
CA ASP A 114 -4.18 7.68 -9.91
C ASP A 114 -4.86 6.51 -10.65
N ALA A 115 -4.34 5.28 -10.50
CA ALA A 115 -4.92 4.10 -11.13
C ALA A 115 -6.30 3.72 -10.57
N LEU A 116 -6.56 3.96 -9.28
CA LEU A 116 -7.89 3.80 -8.71
C LEU A 116 -8.85 4.84 -9.26
N ALA A 117 -8.45 6.12 -9.35
CA ALA A 117 -9.29 7.19 -9.89
C ALA A 117 -9.68 6.96 -11.36
N ASP A 118 -8.79 6.34 -12.14
CA ASP A 118 -9.07 5.97 -13.54
C ASP A 118 -10.16 4.88 -13.64
N LEU A 119 -10.22 3.96 -12.67
CA LEU A 119 -11.17 2.84 -12.63
C LEU A 119 -12.48 3.19 -11.92
N ASP A 120 -12.40 4.05 -10.90
CA ASP A 120 -13.52 4.56 -10.12
C ASP A 120 -13.43 6.10 -10.03
N PRO A 121 -14.05 6.83 -10.98
CA PRO A 121 -14.08 8.29 -10.96
C PRO A 121 -14.84 8.88 -9.76
N SER A 122 -15.59 8.06 -9.01
CA SER A 122 -16.30 8.49 -7.79
C SER A 122 -15.45 8.37 -6.53
N MET A 123 -14.23 7.85 -6.66
CA MET A 123 -13.29 7.69 -5.56
C MET A 123 -12.99 9.04 -4.88
N GLU A 124 -12.97 9.02 -3.55
CA GLU A 124 -12.51 10.12 -2.72
C GLU A 124 -11.21 9.73 -2.01
N TYR A 125 -10.29 10.67 -1.82
CA TYR A 125 -9.09 10.43 -1.03
C TYR A 125 -8.58 11.67 -0.30
N SER A 126 -7.85 11.47 0.79
CA SER A 126 -7.20 12.54 1.57
C SER A 126 -5.77 12.14 1.99
N GLY A 127 -4.91 13.13 2.31
CA GLY A 127 -3.58 12.88 2.91
C GLY A 127 -2.35 12.90 1.98
N ILE A 128 -2.49 13.20 0.68
CA ILE A 128 -1.37 13.28 -0.29
C ILE A 128 -0.64 14.63 -0.34
#